data_AF-A0A7L9BN19-F1
#
_entry.id   AF-A0A7L9BN19-F1
#
_cell.length_a   1.000
_cell.length_b   1.000
_cell.length_c   1.000
_cell.angle_alpha   90.00
_cell.angle_beta   90.00
_cell.angle_gamma   90.00
#
_symmetry.space_group_name_H-M   'P 1'
#
loop_
_entity.id
_entity.type
_entity.pdbx_description
1 polymer ?
#
loop_
_entity_poly.entity_id
_entity_poly.type
_entity_poly.pdbx_seq_one_letter_code
_entity_poly.pdbx_strand_id
1 'polypeptide(L)'
;MTRSLTTVLILASVGLASPVLAQGQRPGAEPALRGPAVRDGGQPGQRQNFAPGQRGQGRAAADGAMPMRQFMRALEVVRGEKAAAEVRLTSDQDSRIKVLTDEFEAKQTAFVEKHRAEIESLAQKLPPQERRRALAVLQVASPENRQQGRPAEGRPEGRPGRPAGDRPADDMMAPERIDEAAAEKARTRLREITEGAPKPADTQTKVLGVLTSVQRPLVDAELARMRQQGGMGGGQMNEAITKAAEDGKITDAELDALELPERLKERLRNMSPEERAETAKNLGERMRNPDAQRGRPGQQPGNEQRPAPGPNDVRVPRAPR
;
A
#
# COMPACT_ATOMS: atom_id res chain seq x y z
N MET A 1 10.08 -45.41 29.84
CA MET A 1 10.11 -45.22 31.31
C MET A 1 10.71 -43.84 31.54
N THR A 2 9.93 -42.79 31.70
CA THR A 2 9.46 -42.28 32.99
C THR A 2 8.12 -41.55 32.83
N ARG A 3 7.27 -41.72 33.84
CA ARG A 3 5.92 -41.17 33.98
C ARG A 3 5.99 -39.78 34.61
N SER A 4 5.04 -38.90 34.31
CA SER A 4 4.45 -37.99 35.30
C SER A 4 3.03 -37.56 34.88
N LEU A 5 2.05 -38.16 35.56
CA LEU A 5 0.69 -37.68 35.78
C LEU A 5 0.72 -36.57 36.84
N THR A 6 0.05 -35.42 36.65
CA THR A 6 -0.57 -34.64 37.75
C THR A 6 -1.56 -33.60 37.17
N THR A 7 -2.87 -33.87 37.16
CA THR A 7 -3.91 -33.42 38.12
C THR A 7 -4.36 -31.94 38.01
N VAL A 8 -5.50 -31.77 37.31
CA VAL A 8 -6.72 -30.98 37.60
C VAL A 8 -6.67 -29.83 38.62
N LEU A 9 -7.15 -28.64 38.20
CA LEU A 9 -8.03 -27.80 39.03
C LEU A 9 -9.16 -27.20 38.18
N ILE A 10 -10.38 -27.66 38.43
CA ILE A 10 -11.64 -27.07 38.00
C ILE A 10 -11.95 -25.95 39.00
N LEU A 11 -12.08 -24.70 38.54
CA LEU A 11 -12.68 -23.63 39.33
C LEU A 11 -14.02 -23.24 38.69
N ALA A 12 -15.09 -23.69 39.33
CA ALA A 12 -16.44 -23.19 39.11
C ALA A 12 -16.65 -21.92 39.94
N SER A 13 -17.08 -20.83 39.30
CA SER A 13 -17.60 -19.65 40.00
C SER A 13 -18.84 -19.13 39.28
N VAL A 14 -19.98 -19.66 39.74
CA VAL A 14 -21.24 -18.99 40.13
C VAL A 14 -21.51 -17.60 39.54
N GLY A 15 -22.63 -17.50 38.84
CA GLY A 15 -23.17 -16.26 38.29
C GLY A 15 -23.80 -15.32 39.32
N LEU A 16 -23.97 -14.07 38.88
CA LEU A 16 -24.98 -13.15 39.39
C LEU A 16 -25.71 -12.55 38.19
N ALA A 17 -26.93 -13.05 37.98
CA ALA A 17 -27.94 -12.38 37.20
C ALA A 17 -28.40 -11.13 37.96
N SER A 18 -28.33 -9.96 37.33
CA SER A 18 -28.99 -8.75 37.80
C SER A 18 -30.16 -8.43 36.87
N PRO A 19 -31.41 -8.72 37.26
CA PRO A 19 -32.59 -8.15 36.63
C PRO A 19 -32.85 -6.77 37.24
N VAL A 20 -32.56 -5.69 36.51
CA VAL A 20 -33.04 -4.36 36.90
C VAL A 20 -34.23 -3.97 36.03
N LEU A 21 -35.33 -3.86 36.76
CA LEU A 21 -36.69 -3.54 36.41
C LEU A 21 -36.83 -2.26 35.57
N ALA A 22 -37.76 -2.34 34.63
CA ALA A 22 -38.46 -1.22 34.04
C ALA A 22 -39.38 -0.54 35.07
N GLN A 23 -39.46 0.80 35.06
CA GLN A 23 -40.70 1.60 35.06
C GLN A 23 -40.40 3.09 35.25
N GLY A 24 -41.05 3.95 34.45
CA GLY A 24 -41.03 5.39 34.68
C GLY A 24 -41.39 6.26 33.47
N GLN A 25 -42.44 5.91 32.71
CA GLN A 25 -43.03 6.82 31.73
C GLN A 25 -43.70 8.00 32.46
N ARG A 26 -43.31 9.23 32.14
CA ARG A 26 -44.13 10.43 32.37
C ARG A 26 -44.88 10.76 31.07
N PRO A 27 -46.21 10.95 31.12
CA PRO A 27 -47.00 11.37 29.97
C PRO A 27 -46.86 12.89 29.83
N GLY A 28 -46.36 13.33 28.68
CA GLY A 28 -46.17 14.75 28.37
C GLY A 28 -45.74 14.92 26.92
N ALA A 29 -46.75 14.91 26.05
CA ALA A 29 -46.81 15.44 24.68
C ALA A 29 -45.48 15.70 23.94
N GLU A 30 -45.20 14.91 22.90
CA GLU A 30 -44.47 15.33 21.67
C GLU A 30 -44.47 14.19 20.61
N PRO A 31 -44.21 14.49 19.31
CA PRO A 31 -44.91 13.92 18.15
C PRO A 31 -44.64 12.44 17.91
N ALA A 32 -45.74 11.70 17.72
CA ALA A 32 -45.75 10.32 17.24
C ALA A 32 -45.03 10.22 15.89
N LEU A 33 -44.11 9.24 15.78
CA LEU A 33 -43.27 8.87 14.62
C LEU A 33 -41.83 9.41 14.59
N ARG A 34 -41.18 9.63 15.75
CA ARG A 34 -39.71 9.47 15.81
C ARG A 34 -39.39 8.01 16.08
N GLY A 35 -38.75 7.35 15.12
CA GLY A 35 -38.13 6.04 15.36
C GLY A 35 -37.14 6.10 16.53
N PRO A 36 -36.75 4.96 17.12
CA PRO A 36 -35.77 4.93 18.19
C PRO A 36 -34.54 5.74 17.80
N ALA A 37 -34.09 6.62 18.71
CA ALA A 37 -32.95 7.49 18.46
C ALA A 37 -31.73 6.63 18.11
N VAL A 38 -31.37 6.60 16.83
CA VAL A 38 -30.17 5.93 16.36
C VAL A 38 -29.00 6.76 16.86
N ARG A 39 -28.36 6.29 17.94
CA ARG A 39 -27.06 6.81 18.34
C ARG A 39 -26.05 6.21 17.39
N ASP A 40 -25.38 7.04 16.60
CA ASP A 40 -24.24 6.60 15.80
C ASP A 40 -23.16 6.07 16.74
N GLY A 41 -23.08 4.74 16.86
CA GLY A 41 -22.12 4.04 17.72
C GLY A 41 -20.69 4.07 17.19
N GLY A 42 -20.31 5.11 16.43
CA GLY A 42 -18.95 5.26 15.92
C GLY A 42 -17.96 5.48 17.06
N GLN A 43 -16.86 4.73 17.06
CA GLN A 43 -15.76 4.98 17.99
C GLN A 43 -15.27 6.44 17.87
N PRO A 44 -14.95 7.13 18.99
CA PRO A 44 -14.36 8.46 18.94
C PRO A 44 -13.09 8.45 18.07
N GLY A 45 -13.13 9.14 16.92
CA GLY A 45 -12.05 9.17 15.93
C GLY A 45 -12.41 8.60 14.55
N GLN A 46 -13.46 7.76 14.45
CA GLN A 46 -14.01 7.31 13.17
C GLN A 46 -15.10 8.27 12.70
N ARG A 47 -14.72 9.31 11.93
CA ARG A 47 -15.70 10.13 11.23
C ARG A 47 -16.28 9.35 10.05
N GLN A 48 -17.46 8.75 10.23
CA GLN A 48 -18.24 8.19 9.12
C GLN A 48 -18.81 9.32 8.26
N ASN A 49 -18.01 9.87 7.34
CA ASN A 49 -18.51 10.84 6.38
C ASN A 49 -19.45 10.13 5.38
N PHE A 50 -20.77 10.16 5.55
CA PHE A 50 -21.71 9.65 4.54
C PHE A 50 -21.83 10.61 3.34
N ALA A 51 -20.74 10.87 2.61
CA ALA A 51 -20.80 11.59 1.35
C ALA A 51 -21.41 10.67 0.26
N PRO A 52 -22.56 11.03 -0.34
CA PRO A 52 -23.17 10.24 -1.42
C PRO A 52 -22.42 10.52 -2.72
N GLY A 53 -21.49 9.64 -3.09
CA GLY A 53 -20.86 9.70 -4.43
C GLY A 53 -19.53 8.98 -4.56
N GLN A 54 -18.78 8.79 -3.47
CA GLN A 54 -17.44 8.17 -3.52
C GLN A 54 -17.48 6.76 -2.91
N ARG A 55 -18.31 5.89 -3.49
CA ARG A 55 -18.33 4.46 -3.13
C ARG A 55 -17.35 3.71 -4.03
N GLY A 56 -16.36 3.06 -3.44
CA GLY A 56 -15.70 1.96 -4.11
C GLY A 56 -14.34 1.56 -3.55
N GLN A 57 -13.32 2.42 -3.71
CA GLN A 57 -11.93 1.96 -3.56
C GLN A 57 -11.08 2.76 -2.59
N GLY A 58 -11.32 4.06 -2.40
CA GLY A 58 -10.48 4.88 -1.51
C GLY A 58 -10.70 4.65 -0.01
N ARG A 59 -11.92 4.25 0.39
CA ARG A 59 -12.28 4.16 1.82
C ARG A 59 -11.72 2.95 2.55
N ALA A 60 -11.78 1.78 1.91
CA ALA A 60 -11.21 0.57 2.48
C ALA A 60 -9.68 0.68 2.64
N ALA A 61 -9.02 1.54 1.87
CA ALA A 61 -7.61 1.85 2.01
C ALA A 61 -7.31 2.84 3.15
N ALA A 62 -8.20 3.81 3.41
CA ALA A 62 -8.04 4.79 4.48
C ALA A 62 -8.28 4.18 5.89
N ASP A 63 -9.26 3.29 6.00
CA ASP A 63 -9.56 2.56 7.25
C ASP A 63 -8.79 1.24 7.34
N GLY A 64 -8.12 0.83 6.26
CA GLY A 64 -7.29 -0.36 6.20
C GLY A 64 -6.12 -0.25 7.17
N ALA A 65 -5.91 -1.29 7.98
CA ALA A 65 -4.71 -1.38 8.79
C ALA A 65 -3.46 -1.24 7.90
N MET A 66 -2.54 -0.39 8.33
CA MET A 66 -1.32 -0.11 7.60
C MET A 66 -0.57 -1.44 7.34
N PRO A 67 0.04 -1.66 6.16
CA PRO A 67 0.88 -2.84 5.95
C PRO A 67 1.94 -2.98 7.06
N MET A 68 2.15 -4.19 7.57
CA MET A 68 3.03 -4.42 8.72
C MET A 68 4.43 -3.83 8.52
N ARG A 69 4.98 -3.91 7.30
CA ARG A 69 6.28 -3.31 6.96
C ARG A 69 6.33 -1.79 7.19
N GLN A 70 5.27 -1.07 6.80
CA GLN A 70 5.19 0.37 7.00
C GLN A 70 5.02 0.70 8.49
N PHE A 71 4.25 -0.10 9.22
CA PHE A 71 4.13 0.03 10.67
C PHE A 71 5.47 -0.17 11.39
N MET A 72 6.24 -1.21 11.02
CA MET A 72 7.57 -1.44 11.58
C MET A 72 8.54 -0.30 11.25
N ARG A 73 8.40 0.34 10.08
CA ARG A 73 9.16 1.55 9.74
C ARG A 73 8.81 2.72 10.66
N ALA A 74 7.53 2.90 11.01
CA ALA A 74 7.13 3.94 11.95
C ALA A 74 7.75 3.73 13.34
N LEU A 75 7.95 2.48 13.78
CA LEU A 75 8.64 2.17 15.03
C LEU A 75 10.12 2.58 15.03
N GLU A 76 10.74 2.83 13.88
CA GLU A 76 12.14 3.26 13.82
C GLU A 76 12.35 4.61 14.54
N VAL A 77 11.31 5.44 14.64
CA VAL A 77 11.35 6.72 15.40
C VAL A 77 11.69 6.52 16.88
N VAL A 78 11.34 5.36 17.44
CA VAL A 78 11.65 4.98 18.85
C VAL A 78 12.74 3.92 18.96
N ARG A 79 13.13 3.26 17.85
CA ARG A 79 14.16 2.20 17.85
C ARG A 79 15.58 2.73 17.60
N GLY A 80 15.70 3.86 16.89
CA GLY A 80 17.00 4.37 16.43
C GLY A 80 17.85 5.03 17.50
N GLU A 81 19.17 5.11 17.24
CA GLU A 81 20.12 5.89 18.06
C GLU A 81 19.78 7.38 18.13
N LYS A 82 19.02 7.87 17.15
CA LYS A 82 18.52 9.24 17.09
C LYS A 82 17.39 9.52 18.10
N ALA A 83 16.73 8.48 18.61
CA ALA A 83 15.73 8.63 19.67
C ALA A 83 16.43 8.97 21.00
N ALA A 84 15.84 9.91 21.75
CA ALA A 84 16.29 10.23 23.10
C ALA A 84 16.27 8.98 23.99
N ALA A 85 17.22 8.87 24.94
CA ALA A 85 17.41 7.66 25.74
C ALA A 85 16.14 7.24 26.52
N GLU A 86 15.34 8.20 26.98
CA GLU A 86 14.08 7.97 27.71
C GLU A 86 12.95 7.43 26.83
N VAL A 87 13.02 7.69 25.52
CA VAL A 87 12.00 7.32 24.53
C VAL A 87 12.41 6.06 23.77
N ARG A 88 13.69 5.71 23.79
CA ARG A 88 14.22 4.56 23.06
C ARG A 88 13.59 3.25 23.55
N LEU A 89 13.31 2.33 22.63
CA LEU A 89 12.89 0.98 22.97
C LEU A 89 13.93 0.30 23.85
N THR A 90 13.47 -0.33 24.94
CA THR A 90 14.33 -1.20 25.75
C THR A 90 14.58 -2.53 25.02
N SER A 91 15.63 -3.25 25.41
CA SER A 91 15.94 -4.57 24.83
C SER A 91 14.80 -5.59 25.04
N ASP A 92 14.10 -5.53 26.18
CA ASP A 92 12.93 -6.37 26.45
C ASP A 92 11.74 -6.01 25.54
N GLN A 93 11.45 -4.72 25.36
CA GLN A 93 10.40 -4.28 24.42
C GLN A 93 10.71 -4.73 22.99
N ASP A 94 11.96 -4.53 22.53
CA ASP A 94 12.39 -4.93 21.18
C ASP A 94 12.20 -6.44 20.95
N SER A 95 12.59 -7.25 21.94
CA SER A 95 12.46 -8.71 21.90
C SER A 95 10.99 -9.13 21.84
N ARG A 96 10.10 -8.51 22.63
CA ARG A 96 8.65 -8.79 22.60
C ARG A 96 8.03 -8.40 21.25
N ILE A 97 8.39 -7.24 20.71
CA ILE A 97 7.91 -6.78 19.41
C ILE A 97 8.34 -7.76 18.31
N LYS A 98 9.59 -8.24 18.37
CA LYS A 98 10.11 -9.25 17.44
C LYS A 98 9.29 -10.53 17.50
N VAL A 99 9.08 -11.10 18.69
CA VAL A 99 8.27 -12.32 18.86
C VAL A 99 6.84 -12.15 18.30
N LEU A 100 6.18 -11.03 18.59
CA LEU A 100 4.84 -10.74 18.06
C LEU A 100 4.82 -10.65 16.53
N THR A 101 5.88 -10.11 15.94
CA THR A 101 6.02 -9.97 14.49
C THR A 101 6.27 -11.35 13.85
N ASP A 102 7.20 -12.13 14.40
CA ASP A 102 7.53 -13.48 13.92
C ASP A 102 6.32 -14.42 14.00
N GLU A 103 5.55 -14.37 15.10
CA GLU A 103 4.30 -15.14 15.23
C GLU A 103 3.26 -14.77 14.17
N PHE A 104 3.13 -13.47 13.87
CA PHE A 104 2.20 -13.01 12.86
C PHE A 104 2.61 -13.46 11.46
N GLU A 105 3.90 -13.37 11.14
CA GLU A 105 4.44 -13.86 9.87
C GLU A 105 4.22 -15.36 9.72
N ALA A 106 4.52 -16.15 10.76
CA ALA A 106 4.28 -17.59 10.77
C ALA A 106 2.79 -17.92 10.54
N LYS A 107 1.87 -17.19 11.19
CA LYS A 107 0.42 -17.35 10.97
C LYS A 107 0.01 -17.02 9.55
N GLN A 108 0.55 -15.97 8.95
CA GLN A 108 0.28 -15.63 7.56
C GLN A 108 0.78 -16.70 6.60
N THR A 109 2.00 -17.19 6.79
CA THR A 109 2.59 -18.23 5.94
C THR A 109 1.77 -19.51 6.02
N ALA A 110 1.47 -19.98 7.24
CA ALA A 110 0.62 -21.16 7.44
C ALA A 110 -0.78 -20.97 6.84
N PHE A 111 -1.36 -19.77 6.95
CA PHE A 111 -2.65 -19.46 6.34
C PHE A 111 -2.61 -19.56 4.80
N VAL A 112 -1.60 -18.95 4.17
CA VAL A 112 -1.47 -18.99 2.71
C VAL A 112 -1.15 -20.39 2.22
N GLU A 113 -0.26 -21.14 2.88
CA GLU A 113 0.02 -22.53 2.54
C GLU A 113 -1.25 -23.38 2.58
N LYS A 114 -2.06 -23.24 3.64
CA LYS A 114 -3.33 -23.96 3.79
C LYS A 114 -4.33 -23.67 2.67
N HIS A 115 -4.40 -22.41 2.22
CA HIS A 115 -5.38 -21.98 1.22
C HIS A 115 -4.81 -21.86 -0.21
N ARG A 116 -3.54 -22.19 -0.43
CA ARG A 116 -2.85 -21.95 -1.72
C ARG A 116 -3.55 -22.61 -2.90
N ALA A 117 -3.78 -23.93 -2.81
CA ALA A 117 -4.40 -24.70 -3.89
C ALA A 117 -5.84 -24.23 -4.17
N GLU A 118 -6.57 -23.87 -3.10
CA GLU A 118 -7.93 -23.34 -3.20
C GLU A 118 -7.92 -21.98 -3.92
N ILE A 119 -7.05 -21.05 -3.53
CA ILE A 119 -6.89 -19.73 -4.16
C ILE A 119 -6.49 -19.88 -5.63
N GLU A 120 -5.54 -20.77 -5.96
CA GLU A 120 -5.10 -21.02 -7.35
C GLU A 120 -6.26 -21.54 -8.21
N SER A 121 -7.06 -22.48 -7.69
CA SER A 121 -8.25 -23.00 -8.39
C SER A 121 -9.33 -21.94 -8.58
N LEU A 122 -9.59 -21.10 -7.56
CA LEU A 122 -10.57 -20.02 -7.66
C LEU A 122 -10.10 -18.94 -8.64
N ALA A 123 -8.80 -18.62 -8.64
CA ALA A 123 -8.22 -17.62 -9.53
C ALA A 123 -8.34 -17.99 -11.01
N GLN A 124 -8.35 -19.29 -11.36
CA GLN A 124 -8.59 -19.74 -12.74
C GLN A 124 -10.00 -19.43 -13.24
N LYS A 125 -10.98 -19.31 -12.33
CA LYS A 125 -12.39 -19.01 -12.66
C LYS A 125 -12.66 -17.51 -12.74
N LEU A 126 -11.67 -16.67 -12.46
CA LEU A 126 -11.80 -15.23 -12.43
C LEU A 126 -11.29 -14.57 -13.73
N PRO A 127 -11.82 -13.39 -14.09
CA PRO A 127 -11.28 -12.61 -15.20
C PRO A 127 -9.80 -12.26 -14.99
N PRO A 128 -9.02 -12.06 -16.06
CA PRO A 128 -7.56 -11.89 -15.98
C PRO A 128 -7.10 -10.86 -14.94
N GLN A 129 -7.82 -9.74 -14.80
CA GLN A 129 -7.50 -8.70 -13.83
C GLN A 129 -7.69 -9.17 -12.37
N GLU A 130 -8.79 -9.88 -12.08
CA GLU A 130 -9.09 -10.39 -10.74
C GLU A 130 -8.21 -11.60 -10.39
N ARG A 131 -7.92 -12.46 -11.37
CA ARG A 131 -6.95 -13.55 -11.24
C ARG A 131 -5.58 -13.04 -10.80
N ARG A 132 -5.07 -11.97 -11.42
CA ARG A 132 -3.80 -11.33 -11.02
C ARG A 132 -3.86 -10.85 -9.56
N ARG A 133 -4.98 -10.27 -9.12
CA ARG A 133 -5.17 -9.82 -7.72
C ARG A 133 -5.22 -10.99 -6.74
N ALA A 134 -5.96 -12.06 -7.06
CA ALA A 134 -6.04 -13.26 -6.22
C ALA A 134 -4.66 -13.92 -6.07
N LEU A 135 -3.89 -14.05 -7.15
CA LEU A 135 -2.54 -14.62 -7.12
C LEU A 135 -1.51 -13.69 -6.44
N ALA A 136 -1.72 -12.37 -6.45
CA ALA A 136 -0.85 -11.43 -5.74
C ALA A 136 -0.85 -11.70 -4.21
N VAL A 137 -1.98 -12.16 -3.65
CA VAL A 137 -2.06 -12.54 -2.23
C VAL A 137 -1.07 -13.66 -1.90
N LEU A 138 -0.93 -14.65 -2.80
CA LEU A 138 0.02 -15.76 -2.64
C LEU A 138 1.48 -15.29 -2.72
N GLN A 139 1.76 -14.30 -3.57
CA GLN A 139 3.12 -13.80 -3.77
C GLN A 139 3.64 -13.02 -2.55
N VAL A 140 2.78 -12.26 -1.86
CA VAL A 140 3.17 -11.43 -0.70
C VAL A 140 3.50 -12.26 0.54
N ALA A 141 2.85 -13.42 0.69
CA ALA A 141 3.07 -14.30 1.85
C ALA A 141 4.26 -15.26 1.67
N SER A 142 4.77 -15.44 0.45
CA SER A 142 5.88 -16.33 0.20
C SER A 142 7.18 -15.74 0.79
N PRO A 143 7.86 -16.43 1.72
CA PRO A 143 9.06 -15.90 2.40
C PRO A 143 10.22 -15.66 1.41
N GLU A 144 10.28 -16.43 0.33
CA GLU A 144 11.29 -16.33 -0.72
C GLU A 144 11.28 -14.96 -1.43
N ASN A 145 10.09 -14.39 -1.64
CA ASN A 145 9.92 -13.05 -2.19
C ASN A 145 10.25 -11.94 -1.19
N ARG A 146 10.31 -12.24 0.12
CA ARG A 146 10.65 -11.25 1.15
C ARG A 146 12.16 -11.07 1.28
N GLN A 147 12.94 -12.14 1.16
CA GLN A 147 14.40 -12.10 1.27
C GLN A 147 15.06 -11.56 0.00
N GLN A 148 14.46 -11.77 -1.17
CA GLN A 148 14.84 -11.06 -2.39
C GLN A 148 14.31 -9.63 -2.39
N GLY A 149 14.53 -8.89 -1.30
CA GLY A 149 14.49 -7.45 -1.30
C GLY A 149 15.50 -6.97 -2.32
N ARG A 150 15.11 -6.97 -3.60
CA ARG A 150 15.87 -6.34 -4.67
C ARG A 150 16.03 -4.91 -4.17
N PRO A 151 17.25 -4.49 -3.80
CA PRO A 151 17.46 -3.12 -3.47
C PRO A 151 16.99 -2.33 -4.69
N ALA A 152 16.13 -1.33 -4.47
CA ALA A 152 15.76 -0.41 -5.53
C ALA A 152 17.01 0.31 -6.07
N GLU A 153 18.08 0.36 -5.27
CA GLU A 153 19.43 0.76 -5.63
C GLU A 153 20.16 -0.38 -6.37
N GLY A 154 20.39 -0.19 -7.67
CA GLY A 154 21.24 -1.10 -8.44
C GLY A 154 20.50 -2.11 -9.30
N ARG A 155 19.30 -1.77 -9.81
CA ARG A 155 18.94 -2.32 -11.14
C ARG A 155 20.06 -1.86 -12.08
N PRO A 156 20.91 -2.75 -12.62
CA PRO A 156 22.05 -2.33 -13.40
C PRO A 156 21.55 -1.47 -14.56
N GLU A 157 21.88 -0.18 -14.50
CA GLU A 157 21.76 0.72 -15.65
C GLU A 157 22.58 0.08 -16.76
N GLY A 158 21.91 -0.43 -17.79
CA GLY A 158 22.60 -1.04 -18.92
C GLY A 158 22.50 -2.56 -19.02
N ARG A 159 21.54 -3.24 -18.38
CA ARG A 159 21.05 -4.48 -19.03
C ARG A 159 20.44 -4.04 -20.36
N PRO A 160 21.04 -4.37 -21.53
CA PRO A 160 20.49 -3.98 -22.83
C PRO A 160 19.04 -4.44 -22.84
N GLY A 161 18.13 -3.51 -23.13
CA GLY A 161 16.70 -3.77 -23.08
C GLY A 161 16.45 -5.10 -23.78
N ARG A 162 15.85 -6.06 -23.08
CA ARG A 162 15.25 -7.21 -23.76
C ARG A 162 14.40 -6.58 -24.88
N PRO A 163 14.65 -6.91 -26.15
CA PRO A 163 13.96 -6.28 -27.26
C PRO A 163 12.47 -6.35 -26.99
N ALA A 164 11.77 -5.23 -27.21
CA ALA A 164 10.35 -5.06 -26.91
C ALA A 164 9.43 -6.05 -27.69
N GLY A 165 10.00 -6.94 -28.50
CA GLY A 165 9.29 -7.97 -29.28
C GLY A 165 9.02 -9.29 -28.56
N ASP A 166 9.66 -9.58 -27.42
CA ASP A 166 9.49 -10.86 -26.70
C ASP A 166 8.73 -10.71 -25.37
N ARG A 167 7.73 -9.83 -25.32
CA ARG A 167 6.63 -10.09 -24.37
C ARG A 167 5.80 -11.20 -25.04
N PRO A 168 5.72 -12.42 -24.48
CA PRO A 168 4.91 -13.46 -25.08
C PRO A 168 3.52 -12.88 -25.33
N ALA A 169 2.99 -13.06 -26.54
CA ALA A 169 1.67 -12.59 -26.95
C ALA A 169 0.52 -13.28 -26.17
N ASP A 170 0.80 -13.86 -25.01
CA ASP A 170 -0.13 -14.54 -24.10
C ASP A 170 -1.21 -13.61 -23.52
N ASP A 171 -1.06 -12.29 -23.65
CA ASP A 171 -2.10 -11.32 -23.24
C ASP A 171 -3.09 -10.96 -24.38
N MET A 172 -2.98 -11.62 -25.55
CA MET A 172 -3.92 -11.48 -26.68
C MET A 172 -4.73 -12.76 -26.95
N MET A 173 -4.81 -13.68 -25.99
CA MET A 173 -5.79 -14.76 -26.05
C MET A 173 -7.19 -14.15 -26.06
N ALA A 174 -8.00 -14.56 -27.03
CA ALA A 174 -9.42 -14.21 -27.06
C ALA A 174 -10.02 -14.49 -25.67
N PRO A 175 -10.86 -13.61 -25.13
CA PRO A 175 -11.41 -13.78 -23.78
C PRO A 175 -12.11 -15.14 -23.75
N GLU A 176 -11.54 -16.10 -23.03
CA GLU A 176 -12.25 -17.32 -22.67
C GLU A 176 -13.58 -16.89 -22.08
N ARG A 177 -14.67 -17.50 -22.55
CA ARG A 177 -16.00 -17.21 -22.02
C ARG A 177 -16.03 -17.71 -20.58
N ILE A 178 -15.82 -16.79 -19.64
CA ILE A 178 -15.90 -17.06 -18.21
C ILE A 178 -17.38 -17.23 -17.86
N ASP A 179 -17.69 -18.32 -17.16
CA ASP A 179 -18.99 -18.50 -16.53
C ASP A 179 -19.13 -17.51 -15.37
N GLU A 180 -19.96 -16.47 -15.54
CA GLU A 180 -20.14 -15.41 -14.54
C GLU A 180 -20.64 -15.98 -13.20
N ALA A 181 -21.48 -17.02 -13.22
CA ALA A 181 -21.98 -17.63 -11.99
C ALA A 181 -20.86 -18.36 -11.22
N ALA A 182 -19.91 -18.98 -11.94
CA ALA A 182 -18.72 -19.56 -11.35
C ALA A 182 -17.76 -18.48 -10.82
N ALA A 183 -17.61 -17.37 -11.54
CA ALA A 183 -16.80 -16.24 -11.13
C ALA A 183 -17.33 -15.58 -9.85
N GLU A 184 -18.64 -15.36 -9.72
CA GLU A 184 -19.25 -14.82 -8.50
C GLU A 184 -19.05 -15.73 -7.29
N LYS A 185 -19.24 -17.04 -7.44
CA LYS A 185 -18.94 -18.01 -6.38
C LYS A 185 -17.47 -17.96 -5.99
N ALA A 186 -16.57 -17.83 -6.97
CA ALA A 186 -15.14 -17.70 -6.71
C ALA A 186 -14.79 -16.40 -5.96
N ARG A 187 -15.39 -15.26 -6.34
CA ARG A 187 -15.24 -13.98 -5.65
C ARG A 187 -15.71 -14.07 -4.19
N THR A 188 -16.87 -14.65 -3.94
CA THR A 188 -17.41 -14.83 -2.58
C THR A 188 -16.48 -15.71 -1.75
N ARG A 189 -16.02 -16.83 -2.29
CA ARG A 189 -15.13 -17.73 -1.57
C ARG A 189 -13.76 -17.10 -1.27
N LEU A 190 -13.20 -16.37 -2.23
CA LEU A 190 -11.95 -15.62 -2.01
C LEU A 190 -12.12 -14.53 -0.95
N ARG A 191 -13.29 -13.88 -0.88
CA ARG A 191 -13.60 -12.92 0.18
C ARG A 191 -13.62 -13.59 1.55
N GLU A 192 -14.31 -14.72 1.70
CA GLU A 192 -14.33 -15.49 2.96
C GLU A 192 -12.92 -15.89 3.41
N ILE A 193 -12.10 -16.41 2.48
CA ILE A 193 -10.70 -16.76 2.77
C ILE A 193 -9.96 -15.49 3.23
N THR A 194 -10.07 -14.39 2.50
CA THR A 194 -9.36 -13.14 2.83
C THR A 194 -9.81 -12.55 4.17
N GLU A 195 -11.09 -12.63 4.51
CA GLU A 195 -11.65 -12.16 5.79
C GLU A 195 -11.17 -13.00 6.98
N GLY A 196 -10.93 -14.30 6.77
CA GLY A 196 -10.35 -15.22 7.74
C GLY A 196 -8.83 -15.15 7.89
N ALA A 197 -8.15 -14.36 7.06
CA ALA A 197 -6.70 -14.20 7.14
C ALA A 197 -6.27 -13.48 8.42
N PRO A 198 -5.09 -13.80 8.99
CA PRO A 198 -4.54 -13.07 10.12
C PRO A 198 -4.41 -11.57 9.82
N LYS A 199 -5.10 -10.73 10.60
CA LYS A 199 -5.15 -9.29 10.35
C LYS A 199 -3.93 -8.59 10.98
N PRO A 200 -3.24 -7.70 10.24
CA PRO A 200 -2.13 -6.94 10.80
C PRO A 200 -2.57 -6.01 11.93
N ALA A 201 -3.83 -5.55 11.91
CA ALA A 201 -4.42 -4.69 12.94
C ALA A 201 -4.24 -5.30 14.35
N ASP A 202 -4.55 -6.58 14.51
CA ASP A 202 -4.53 -7.25 15.82
C ASP A 202 -3.10 -7.32 16.38
N THR A 203 -2.12 -7.62 15.52
CA THR A 203 -0.70 -7.62 15.90
C THR A 203 -0.20 -6.22 16.18
N GLN A 204 -0.61 -5.23 15.40
CA GLN A 204 -0.25 -3.81 15.62
C GLN A 204 -0.77 -3.32 16.98
N THR A 205 -2.00 -3.65 17.35
CA THR A 205 -2.54 -3.33 18.67
C THR A 205 -1.72 -3.95 19.78
N LYS A 206 -1.29 -5.22 19.62
CA LYS A 206 -0.41 -5.88 20.60
C LYS A 206 0.95 -5.20 20.70
N VAL A 207 1.56 -4.84 19.58
CA VAL A 207 2.84 -4.14 19.54
C VAL A 207 2.74 -2.76 20.18
N LEU A 208 1.69 -1.98 19.88
CA LEU A 208 1.46 -0.68 20.53
C LEU A 208 1.23 -0.82 22.05
N GLY A 209 0.69 -1.96 22.50
CA GLY A 209 0.56 -2.29 23.93
C GLY A 209 1.89 -2.56 24.65
N VAL A 210 2.97 -2.86 23.91
CA VAL A 210 4.34 -3.02 24.46
C VAL A 210 5.01 -1.66 24.70
N LEU A 211 4.56 -0.62 23.99
CA LEU A 211 5.13 0.73 24.09
C LEU A 211 4.70 1.44 25.37
N THR A 212 5.56 2.32 25.89
CA THR A 212 5.21 3.18 27.02
C THR A 212 4.25 4.31 26.59
N SER A 213 3.63 4.96 27.57
CA SER A 213 2.78 6.14 27.34
C SER A 213 3.52 7.31 26.70
N VAL A 214 4.84 7.39 26.84
CA VAL A 214 5.70 8.42 26.24
C VAL A 214 6.05 8.07 24.78
N GLN A 215 6.27 6.80 24.48
CA GLN A 215 6.62 6.32 23.14
C GLN A 215 5.44 6.35 22.16
N ARG A 216 4.26 5.94 22.63
CA ARG A 216 3.09 5.73 21.77
C ARG A 216 2.66 6.96 20.97
N PRO A 217 2.56 8.18 21.55
CA PRO A 217 2.20 9.38 20.78
C PRO A 217 3.17 9.69 19.64
N LEU A 218 4.45 9.39 19.78
CA LEU A 218 5.45 9.62 18.73
C LEU A 218 5.28 8.66 17.56
N VAL A 219 5.02 7.38 17.86
CA VAL A 219 4.71 6.38 16.84
C VAL A 219 3.38 6.71 16.16
N ASP A 220 2.35 7.11 16.90
CA ASP A 220 1.06 7.49 16.34
C ASP A 220 1.18 8.73 15.41
N ALA A 221 1.99 9.72 15.79
CA ALA A 221 2.30 10.88 14.95
C ALA A 221 3.02 10.47 13.66
N GLU A 222 4.00 9.56 13.75
CA GLU A 222 4.72 9.05 12.58
C GLU A 222 3.80 8.22 11.66
N LEU A 223 2.94 7.38 12.23
CA LEU A 223 1.92 6.67 11.47
C LEU A 223 0.94 7.63 10.77
N ALA A 224 0.54 8.73 11.43
CA ALA A 224 -0.29 9.75 10.82
C ALA A 224 0.43 10.44 9.65
N ARG A 225 1.72 10.80 9.83
CA ARG A 225 2.57 11.35 8.78
C ARG A 225 2.70 10.39 7.60
N MET A 226 2.96 9.10 7.87
CA MET A 226 3.06 8.07 6.84
C MET A 226 1.73 7.82 6.12
N ARG A 227 0.57 7.93 6.79
CA ARG A 227 -0.74 7.86 6.11
C ARG A 227 -0.97 9.06 5.20
N GLN A 228 -0.56 10.26 5.60
CA GLN A 228 -0.63 11.45 4.77
C GLN A 228 0.27 11.33 3.54
N GLN A 229 1.52 10.87 3.71
CA GLN A 229 2.47 10.66 2.61
C GLN A 229 2.08 9.48 1.71
N GLY A 230 1.64 8.36 2.31
CA GLY A 230 1.25 7.14 1.61
C GLY A 230 -0.09 7.26 0.88
N GLY A 231 -1.01 8.09 1.39
CA GLY A 231 -2.25 8.45 0.69
C GLY A 231 -1.99 9.28 -0.58
N MET A 232 -0.89 10.03 -0.61
CA MET A 232 -0.42 10.75 -1.81
C MET A 232 0.42 9.87 -2.76
N GLY A 233 0.68 8.61 -2.39
CA GLY A 233 1.55 7.69 -3.12
C GLY A 233 1.04 7.36 -4.53
N GLY A 234 1.53 8.09 -5.52
CA GLY A 234 1.50 7.79 -6.97
C GLY A 234 0.14 7.89 -7.65
N GLY A 235 -0.93 7.37 -7.04
CA GLY A 235 -2.27 7.35 -7.64
C GLY A 235 -2.91 8.73 -7.68
N GLN A 236 -3.00 9.39 -6.52
CA GLN A 236 -3.64 10.71 -6.42
C GLN A 236 -2.82 11.82 -7.09
N MET A 237 -1.49 11.77 -7.02
CA MET A 237 -0.65 12.74 -7.74
C MET A 237 -0.82 12.56 -9.26
N ASN A 238 -0.83 11.32 -9.76
CA ASN A 238 -1.11 11.06 -11.17
C ASN A 238 -2.53 11.48 -11.54
N GLU A 239 -3.53 11.21 -10.71
CA GLU A 239 -4.93 11.57 -10.98
C GLU A 239 -5.15 13.09 -10.95
N ALA A 240 -4.55 13.81 -10.01
CA ALA A 240 -4.57 15.27 -9.97
C ALA A 240 -3.88 15.89 -11.19
N ILE A 241 -2.69 15.38 -11.56
CA ILE A 241 -1.98 15.82 -12.78
C ILE A 241 -2.79 15.50 -14.03
N THR A 242 -3.39 14.31 -14.11
CA THR A 242 -4.19 13.89 -15.28
C THR A 242 -5.46 14.73 -15.40
N LYS A 243 -6.16 14.94 -14.29
CA LYS A 243 -7.39 15.74 -14.25
C LYS A 243 -7.13 17.20 -14.57
N ALA A 244 -6.08 17.80 -13.97
CA ALA A 244 -5.72 19.18 -14.27
C ALA A 244 -5.24 19.36 -15.73
N ALA A 245 -4.68 18.30 -16.33
CA ALA A 245 -4.37 18.27 -17.76
C ALA A 245 -5.60 18.09 -18.66
N GLU A 246 -6.60 17.31 -18.25
CA GLU A 246 -7.88 17.14 -18.96
C GLU A 246 -8.74 18.42 -18.94
N ASP A 247 -8.74 19.14 -17.81
CA ASP A 247 -9.46 20.41 -17.65
C ASP A 247 -8.77 21.59 -18.39
N GLY A 248 -7.59 21.36 -19.00
CA GLY A 248 -6.86 22.31 -19.84
C GLY A 248 -6.35 23.56 -19.11
N LYS A 249 -6.43 23.60 -17.78
CA LYS A 249 -6.09 24.76 -16.96
C LYS A 249 -5.45 24.30 -15.65
N ILE A 250 -4.13 24.11 -15.68
CA ILE A 250 -3.36 23.97 -14.45
C ILE A 250 -3.05 25.38 -13.93
N THR A 251 -3.66 25.74 -12.81
CA THR A 251 -3.38 27.02 -12.15
C THR A 251 -1.99 27.00 -11.52
N ASP A 252 -1.36 28.17 -11.36
CA ASP A 252 -0.05 28.26 -10.72
C ASP A 252 -0.05 27.71 -9.28
N ALA A 253 -1.18 27.85 -8.58
CA ALA A 253 -1.38 27.29 -7.24
C ALA A 253 -1.41 25.75 -7.23
N GLU A 254 -2.05 25.13 -8.22
CA GLU A 254 -2.02 23.66 -8.37
C GLU A 254 -0.62 23.18 -8.76
N LEU A 255 0.09 23.95 -9.58
CA LEU A 255 1.45 23.65 -10.01
C LEU A 255 2.45 23.68 -8.84
N ASP A 256 2.22 24.58 -7.88
CA ASP A 256 2.99 24.66 -6.63
C ASP A 256 2.67 23.54 -5.65
N ALA A 257 1.42 23.08 -5.63
CA ALA A 257 0.98 21.94 -4.83
C ALA A 257 1.55 20.61 -5.34
N LEU A 258 1.96 20.54 -6.61
CA LEU A 258 2.71 19.40 -7.11
C LEU A 258 4.15 19.46 -6.57
N GLU A 259 4.62 18.37 -5.95
CA GLU A 259 6.02 18.19 -5.51
C GLU A 259 6.97 17.97 -6.72
N LEU A 260 6.89 18.83 -7.73
CA LEU A 260 7.78 18.83 -8.89
C LEU A 260 9.09 19.57 -8.56
N PRO A 261 10.23 19.19 -9.16
CA PRO A 261 11.46 19.96 -9.05
C PRO A 261 11.25 21.42 -9.47
N GLU A 262 11.82 22.38 -8.73
CA GLU A 262 11.63 23.83 -8.97
C GLU A 262 11.93 24.26 -10.41
N ARG A 263 12.98 23.69 -11.03
CA ARG A 263 13.29 23.94 -12.46
C ARG A 263 12.17 23.54 -13.42
N LEU A 264 11.42 22.49 -13.08
CA LEU A 264 10.28 22.05 -13.89
C LEU A 264 9.07 22.97 -13.66
N LYS A 265 8.85 23.42 -12.41
CA LYS A 265 7.81 24.40 -12.08
C LYS A 265 8.02 25.73 -12.81
N GLU A 266 9.23 26.27 -12.79
CA GLU A 266 9.59 27.48 -13.52
C GLU A 266 9.39 27.32 -15.04
N ARG A 267 9.80 26.18 -15.60
CA ARG A 267 9.60 25.89 -17.02
C ARG A 267 8.11 25.84 -17.39
N LEU A 268 7.27 25.24 -16.56
CA LEU A 268 5.83 25.18 -16.77
C LEU A 268 5.16 26.56 -16.63
N ARG A 269 5.58 27.38 -15.66
CA ARG A 269 5.08 28.77 -15.51
C ARG A 269 5.37 29.64 -16.73
N ASN A 270 6.52 29.43 -17.38
CA ASN A 270 6.92 30.17 -18.58
C ASN A 270 6.31 29.63 -19.89
N MET A 271 5.59 28.50 -19.85
CA MET A 271 4.85 27.97 -21.01
C MET A 271 3.49 28.61 -21.14
N SER A 272 2.98 28.68 -22.37
CA SER A 272 1.58 29.03 -22.62
C SER A 272 0.65 28.03 -21.90
N PRO A 273 -0.58 28.41 -21.53
CA PRO A 273 -1.50 27.52 -20.82
C PRO A 273 -1.73 26.18 -21.53
N GLU A 274 -1.77 26.19 -22.86
CA GLU A 274 -1.95 24.99 -23.69
C GLU A 274 -0.73 24.08 -23.65
N GLU A 275 0.47 24.62 -23.85
CA GLU A 275 1.73 23.85 -23.75
C GLU A 275 1.97 23.31 -22.34
N ARG A 276 1.51 24.04 -21.33
CA ARG A 276 1.60 23.66 -19.92
C ARG A 276 0.71 22.45 -19.63
N ALA A 277 -0.53 22.47 -20.13
CA ALA A 277 -1.46 21.35 -20.04
C ALA A 277 -0.93 20.12 -20.79
N GLU A 278 -0.39 20.30 -22.01
CA GLU A 278 0.18 19.20 -22.79
C GLU A 278 1.44 18.61 -22.13
N THR A 279 2.32 19.45 -21.58
CA THR A 279 3.52 18.99 -20.87
C THR A 279 3.15 18.25 -19.59
N ALA A 280 2.16 18.72 -18.85
CA ALA A 280 1.64 18.04 -17.67
C ALA A 280 0.94 16.72 -18.02
N LYS A 281 0.16 16.67 -19.11
CA LYS A 281 -0.43 15.44 -19.64
C LYS A 281 0.66 14.41 -19.98
N ASN A 282 1.66 14.82 -20.74
CA ASN A 282 2.80 13.99 -21.11
C ASN A 282 3.59 13.52 -19.88
N LEU A 283 3.71 14.34 -18.84
CA LEU A 283 4.36 13.99 -17.58
C LEU A 283 3.51 13.00 -16.77
N GLY A 284 2.20 13.19 -16.70
CA GLY A 284 1.26 12.27 -16.07
C GLY A 284 1.26 10.91 -16.77
N GLU A 285 1.23 10.89 -18.11
CA GLU A 285 1.34 9.66 -18.90
C GLU A 285 2.69 8.96 -18.70
N ARG A 286 3.80 9.71 -18.60
CA ARG A 286 5.14 9.19 -18.26
C ARG A 286 5.16 8.50 -16.91
N MET A 287 4.59 9.13 -15.89
CA MET A 287 4.57 8.59 -14.54
C MET A 287 3.60 7.41 -14.41
N ARG A 288 2.50 7.42 -15.17
CA ARG A 288 1.54 6.32 -15.23
C ARG A 288 2.09 5.11 -15.97
N ASN A 289 2.90 5.33 -17.00
CA ASN A 289 3.46 4.27 -17.83
C ASN A 289 4.96 4.48 -18.09
N PRO A 290 5.82 4.29 -17.07
CA PRO A 290 7.26 4.52 -17.18
C PRO A 290 7.94 3.63 -18.24
N ASP A 291 7.30 2.52 -18.62
CA ASP A 291 7.78 1.59 -19.64
C ASP A 291 7.45 2.04 -21.08
N ALA A 292 6.43 2.89 -21.30
CA ALA A 292 6.02 3.32 -22.64
C ALA A 292 7.07 4.17 -23.36
N GLN A 293 7.93 4.88 -22.63
CA GLN A 293 8.99 5.70 -23.23
C GLN A 293 10.29 4.96 -23.44
N ARG A 294 10.55 3.89 -22.67
CA ARG A 294 11.72 3.04 -22.89
C ARG A 294 11.62 2.22 -24.18
N GLY A 295 10.43 2.11 -24.75
CA GLY A 295 10.15 1.33 -25.95
C GLY A 295 10.18 2.10 -27.26
N ARG A 296 10.44 3.42 -27.31
CA ARG A 296 10.62 4.13 -28.60
C ARG A 296 12.04 3.89 -29.11
N PRO A 297 12.27 2.96 -30.06
CA PRO A 297 13.60 2.72 -30.60
C PRO A 297 13.92 3.92 -31.50
N GLY A 298 14.93 4.73 -31.14
CA GLY A 298 15.47 5.76 -32.04
C GLY A 298 15.30 7.22 -31.63
N GLN A 299 14.69 7.54 -30.49
CA GLN A 299 14.71 8.91 -29.93
C GLN A 299 15.49 8.94 -28.61
N GLN A 300 16.78 8.60 -28.65
CA GLN A 300 17.68 9.19 -27.67
C GLN A 300 17.85 10.67 -28.08
N PRO A 301 17.55 11.64 -27.21
CA PRO A 301 17.81 13.04 -27.50
C PRO A 301 19.32 13.21 -27.66
N GLY A 302 19.74 13.36 -28.92
CA GLY A 302 21.06 13.79 -29.41
C GLY A 302 22.18 13.91 -28.39
N ASN A 303 22.60 12.80 -27.79
CA ASN A 303 24.00 12.65 -27.44
C ASN A 303 24.64 12.08 -28.69
N GLU A 304 25.00 12.97 -29.62
CA GLU A 304 26.03 12.70 -30.61
C GLU A 304 27.32 12.41 -29.83
N GLN A 305 27.44 11.20 -29.28
CA GLN A 305 28.73 10.59 -29.02
C GLN A 305 29.33 10.39 -30.40
N ARG A 306 29.95 11.46 -30.91
CA ARG A 306 30.99 11.32 -31.93
C ARG A 306 31.91 10.22 -31.40
N PRO A 307 32.15 9.14 -32.18
CA PRO A 307 33.08 8.11 -31.75
C PRO A 307 34.37 8.81 -31.37
N ALA A 308 34.94 8.41 -30.21
CA ALA A 308 36.20 8.96 -29.76
C ALA A 308 37.20 8.88 -30.94
N PRO A 309 37.89 9.98 -31.28
CA PRO A 309 38.85 9.98 -32.37
C PRO A 309 39.79 8.80 -32.20
N GLY A 310 39.97 8.04 -33.27
CA GLY A 310 40.80 6.85 -33.22
C GLY A 310 42.25 7.23 -32.89
N PRO A 311 43.07 6.31 -32.38
CA PRO A 311 44.48 6.57 -32.07
C PRO A 311 45.31 7.06 -33.27
N ASN A 312 44.76 7.05 -34.49
CA ASN A 312 45.40 7.56 -35.71
C ASN A 312 45.09 9.04 -36.01
N ASP A 313 44.18 9.70 -35.28
CA ASP A 313 43.78 11.09 -35.55
C ASP A 313 44.66 12.14 -34.85
N VAL A 314 45.66 11.71 -34.08
CA VAL A 314 46.62 12.64 -33.42
C VAL A 314 47.84 12.84 -34.33
N ARG A 315 47.79 13.88 -35.18
CA ARG A 315 48.98 14.37 -35.90
C ARG A 315 49.97 14.98 -34.92
N VAL A 316 51.06 14.26 -34.63
CA VAL A 316 52.20 14.79 -33.87
C VAL A 316 52.99 15.77 -34.76
N PRO A 317 53.20 17.03 -34.34
CA PRO A 317 54.01 17.98 -35.10
C PRO A 317 55.46 17.53 -35.13
N ARG A 318 56.01 17.41 -36.35
CA ARG A 318 57.42 17.09 -36.60
C ARG A 318 58.27 18.31 -36.22
N ALA A 319 59.25 18.13 -35.33
CA ALA A 319 60.15 19.19 -34.92
C ALA A 319 60.96 19.75 -36.11
N PRO A 320 61.18 21.07 -36.17
CA PRO A 320 62.05 21.68 -37.18
C PRO A 320 63.52 21.28 -36.93
N ARG A 321 64.25 21.04 -38.02
CA ARG A 321 65.69 20.74 -38.02
C ARG A 321 66.53 21.99 -37.81
#